data_AF-A0A4V2T5H4-F1
#
_entry.id   AF-A0A4V2T5H4-F1
#
_cell.length_a   1.000
_cell.length_b   1.000
_cell.length_c   1.000
_cell.angle_alpha   90.00
_cell.angle_beta   90.00
_cell.angle_gamma   90.00
#
_symmetry.space_group_name_H-M   'P 1'
#
loop_
_entity.id
_entity.type
_entity.pdbx_description
1 polymer ?
#
loop_
_entity_poly.entity_id
_entity_poly.type
_entity_poly.pdbx_seq_one_letter_code
_entity_poly.pdbx_strand_id
1 'polypeptide(L)' 'MTLDLSRPGKPTDNAFVESFNGRLRDECLNAHWFLFIADARAKIEAWRRDYNERRPHTSLGWMTPVEYAAAEAIKAAE' A
#
# COMPACT_ATOMS: atom_id res chain seq x y z
N MET A 1 19.05 10.43 -8.82
CA MET A 1 17.70 9.83 -8.71
C MET A 1 16.91 10.27 -9.92
N THR A 2 16.70 9.35 -10.87
CA THR A 2 15.94 9.62 -12.10
C THR A 2 14.48 9.30 -11.82
N LEU A 3 13.56 10.21 -12.17
CA LEU A 3 12.12 9.93 -12.09
C LEU A 3 11.74 8.98 -13.22
N ASP A 4 11.11 7.86 -12.87
CA ASP A 4 10.51 6.93 -13.82
C ASP A 4 8.99 7.16 -13.84
N LEU A 5 8.44 7.47 -15.02
CA LEU A 5 7.03 7.79 -15.20
C LEU A 5 6.36 6.69 -16.02
N SER A 6 5.09 6.42 -15.71
CA SER A 6 4.26 5.52 -16.51
C SER A 6 4.29 5.92 -17.99
N ARG A 7 4.39 4.95 -18.89
CA ARG A 7 4.44 5.23 -20.32
C ARG A 7 3.08 5.72 -20.82
N PRO A 8 3.04 6.73 -21.72
CA PRO A 8 1.79 7.17 -22.32
C PRO A 8 1.03 6.00 -22.97
N GLY A 9 -0.27 5.89 -22.68
CA GLY A 9 -1.12 4.82 -23.22
C GLY A 9 -0.93 3.44 -22.58
N LYS A 10 -0.18 3.32 -21.48
CA LYS A 10 0.01 2.05 -20.74
C LYS A 10 -0.54 2.12 -19.31
N PRO A 11 -1.87 2.05 -19.13
CA PRO A 11 -2.48 2.13 -17.80
C PRO A 11 -2.03 1.02 -16.85
N THR A 12 -1.64 -0.15 -17.39
CA THR A 12 -1.18 -1.28 -16.58
C THR A 12 0.14 -1.03 -15.86
N ASP A 13 0.94 -0.04 -16.27
CA ASP A 13 2.20 0.31 -15.60
C ASP A 13 1.95 0.78 -14.15
N ASN A 14 0.73 1.23 -13.83
CA ASN A 14 0.36 1.72 -12.50
C ASN A 14 -0.62 0.79 -11.74
N ALA A 15 -0.94 -0.38 -12.29
CA ALA A 15 -2.03 -1.23 -11.81
C ALA A 15 -1.91 -1.61 -10.32
N PHE A 16 -0.70 -1.85 -9.82
CA PHE A 16 -0.48 -2.18 -8.41
C PHE A 16 -0.79 -1.01 -7.48
N VAL A 17 -0.33 0.20 -7.82
CA VAL A 17 -0.59 1.42 -7.06
C VAL A 17 -2.07 1.79 -7.11
N GLU A 18 -2.71 1.61 -8.26
CA GLU A 18 -4.16 1.80 -8.40
C GLU A 18 -4.95 0.84 -7.52
N SER A 19 -4.57 -0.44 -7.48
CA SER A 19 -5.20 -1.44 -6.62
C SER A 19 -5.03 -1.13 -5.13
N PHE A 20 -3.88 -0.59 -4.73
CA PHE A 20 -3.64 -0.11 -3.37
C PHE A 20 -4.53 1.10 -3.04
N ASN A 21 -4.53 2.12 -3.91
CA ASN A 21 -5.31 3.34 -3.71
C ASN A 21 -6.82 3.08 -3.70
N GLY A 22 -7.30 2.11 -4.48
CA GLY A 22 -8.69 1.64 -4.42
C GLY A 22 -9.04 1.10 -3.03
N ARG A 23 -8.22 0.20 -2.47
CA ARG A 23 -8.43 -0.33 -1.11
C ARG A 23 -8.38 0.75 -0.04
N LEU A 24 -7.40 1.66 -0.11
CA LEU A 24 -7.32 2.80 0.82
C LEU A 24 -8.61 3.63 0.78
N ARG A 25 -9.13 3.89 -0.42
CA ARG A 25 -10.36 4.66 -0.60
C ARG A 25 -11.55 3.94 0.01
N ASP A 26 -11.77 2.68 -0.33
CA ASP A 26 -12.95 1.94 0.08
C ASP A 26 -12.94 1.58 1.57
N GLU A 27 -11.78 1.16 2.08
CA GLU A 27 -11.64 0.63 3.44
C GLU A 27 -11.30 1.70 4.48
N CYS A 28 -10.71 2.84 4.09
CA CYS A 28 -10.35 3.92 5.00
C CYS A 28 -11.11 5.22 4.73
N LEU A 29 -10.92 5.81 3.55
CA LEU A 29 -11.39 7.18 3.29
C LEU A 29 -12.92 7.27 3.22
N ASN A 30 -13.58 6.29 2.62
CA ASN A 30 -15.03 6.22 2.53
C ASN A 30 -15.67 5.71 3.82
N ALA A 31 -14.93 4.95 4.63
CA ALA A 31 -15.42 4.34 5.87
C ALA A 31 -15.41 5.28 7.07
N HIS A 32 -14.74 6.44 6.98
CA HIS A 32 -14.55 7.35 8.12
C HIS A 32 -14.94 8.79 7.79
N TRP A 33 -15.59 9.44 8.76
CA TRP A 33 -15.65 10.89 8.81
C TRP A 33 -14.37 11.45 9.42
N PHE A 34 -13.88 12.58 8.89
CA PHE A 34 -12.70 13.27 9.40
C PHE A 34 -13.09 14.60 10.03
N LEU A 35 -12.74 14.78 11.30
CA LEU A 35 -13.09 15.99 12.04
C LEU A 35 -12.08 17.13 11.80
N PHE A 36 -10.80 16.77 11.67
CA PHE A 36 -9.69 17.68 11.40
C PHE A 36 -8.49 16.91 10.84
N ILE A 37 -7.48 17.62 10.31
CA ILE A 37 -6.33 17.00 9.63
C ILE A 37 -5.55 16.02 10.52
N ALA A 38 -5.40 16.31 11.82
CA ALA A 38 -4.72 15.38 12.73
C ALA A 38 -5.51 14.07 12.95
N ASP A 39 -6.85 14.12 12.98
CA ASP A 39 -7.70 12.92 13.01
C ASP A 39 -7.57 12.10 11.71
N ALA A 40 -7.58 12.78 10.55
CA ALA A 40 -7.32 12.12 9.27
C ALA A 40 -5.96 11.43 9.22
N ARG A 41 -4.89 12.11 9.68
CA ARG A 41 -3.55 11.53 9.77
C ARG A 41 -3.52 10.29 10.67
N ALA A 42 -4.16 10.34 11.84
CA ALA A 42 -4.21 9.21 12.76
C ALA A 42 -4.92 7.99 12.15
N LYS A 43 -6.09 8.19 11.53
CA LYS A 43 -6.87 7.12 10.89
C LYS A 43 -6.16 6.51 9.68
N ILE A 44 -5.58 7.35 8.82
CA ILE A 44 -4.82 6.88 7.65
C ILE A 44 -3.56 6.12 8.09
N GLU A 45 -2.84 6.59 9.12
CA GLU A 45 -1.66 5.89 9.64
C GLU A 45 -2.05 4.55 10.27
N ALA A 46 -3.14 4.50 11.03
CA ALA A 46 -3.65 3.25 11.59
C ALA A 46 -3.98 2.23 10.48
N TRP A 47 -4.69 2.66 9.42
CA TRP A 47 -4.98 1.81 8.27
C TRP A 47 -3.71 1.38 7.53
N ARG A 48 -2.76 2.30 7.31
CA ARG A 48 -1.48 2.00 6.65
C ARG A 48 -0.69 0.93 7.42
N ARG A 49 -0.63 1.01 8.74
CA ARG A 49 0.02 0.00 9.59
C ARG A 49 -0.71 -1.33 9.51
N ASP A 50 -2.02 -1.33 9.61
CA ASP A 50 -2.80 -2.57 9.50
C ASP A 50 -2.58 -3.28 8.16
N TYR A 51 -2.67 -2.54 7.06
CA TYR A 51 -2.41 -3.06 5.71
C TYR A 51 -1.00 -3.65 5.57
N ASN A 52 0.02 -2.94 6.06
CA ASN A 52 1.42 -3.34 5.84
C ASN A 52 1.94 -4.37 6.85
N GLU A 53 1.44 -4.37 8.08
CA GLU A 53 2.01 -5.14 9.20
C GLU A 53 1.10 -6.30 9.65
N ARG A 54 -0.19 -6.30 9.29
CA ARG A 54 -1.15 -7.30 9.80
C ARG A 54 -1.92 -8.04 8.73
N ARG A 55 -2.11 -7.45 7.54
CA ARG A 55 -2.92 -8.05 6.47
C ARG A 55 -2.08 -8.99 5.61
N PRO A 56 -2.32 -10.32 5.62
CA PRO A 56 -1.68 -11.23 4.68
C PRO A 56 -2.28 -11.08 3.29
N HIS A 57 -1.44 -11.16 2.26
CA HIS A 57 -1.88 -11.09 0.86
C HIS A 57 -1.59 -12.40 0.13
N THR A 58 -2.60 -12.93 -0.56
CA THR A 58 -2.47 -14.15 -1.38
C THR A 58 -1.39 -14.01 -2.45
N SER A 59 -1.27 -12.83 -3.07
CA SER A 59 -0.23 -12.53 -4.07
C SER A 59 1.19 -12.52 -3.48
N LEU A 60 1.32 -12.42 -2.16
CA LEU A 60 2.59 -12.44 -1.43
C LEU A 60 2.80 -13.77 -0.69
N GLY A 61 2.12 -14.85 -1.11
CA GLY A 61 2.24 -16.15 -0.46
C GLY A 61 1.68 -16.16 0.96
N TRP A 62 0.62 -15.38 1.23
CA TRP A 62 0.03 -15.17 2.55
C TRP A 62 0.92 -14.42 3.56
N MET A 63 1.97 -13.75 3.10
CA MET A 63 2.76 -12.82 3.91
C MET A 63 2.11 -11.43 3.95
N THR A 64 2.39 -10.68 5.01
CA THR A 64 2.17 -9.24 5.05
C THR A 64 3.17 -8.51 4.15
N PRO A 65 2.89 -7.27 3.71
CA PRO A 65 3.82 -6.50 2.89
C PRO A 65 5.19 -6.29 3.57
N VAL A 66 5.22 -6.09 4.89
CA VAL A 66 6.46 -5.95 5.66
C VAL A 66 7.27 -7.24 5.68
N GLU A 67 6.63 -8.39 5.94
CA GLU A 67 7.31 -9.69 5.91
C GLU A 67 7.87 -10.01 4.53
N TYR A 68 7.08 -9.76 3.48
CA TYR A 68 7.51 -9.96 2.11
C TYR A 68 8.72 -9.08 1.78
N ALA A 69 8.68 -7.79 2.12
CA ALA A 69 9.80 -6.88 1.87
C ALA A 69 11.07 -7.30 2.63
N ALA A 70 10.93 -7.78 3.87
CA ALA A 70 12.05 -8.30 4.65
C ALA A 70 12.67 -9.56 4.02
N ALA A 71 11.83 -10.49 3.54
CA ALA A 71 12.29 -11.69 2.86
C ALA A 71 13.01 -11.37 1.54
N GLU A 72 12.49 -10.44 0.74
CA GLU A 72 13.13 -10.01 -0.51
C GLU A 72 14.45 -9.26 -0.25
N ALA A 73 14.55 -8.47 0.82
CA ALA A 73 15.79 -7.80 1.20
C ALA A 73 16.90 -8.80 1.58
N ILE A 74 16.55 -9.92 2.22
CA ILE A 74 17.50 -11.00 2.54
C ILE A 74 18.00 -11.64 1.24
N LYS A 75 17.11 -12.02 0.33
CA LYS A 75 17.48 -12.63 -0.96
C LYS A 75 18.35 -11.72 -1.82
N ALA A 76 18.13 -10.41 -1.77
CA ALA A 76 18.90 -9.43 -2.54
C ALA A 76 20.31 -9.19 -1.96
N ALA A 77 20.55 -9.59 -0.71
CA ALA A 77 21.84 -9.48 -0.03
C ALA A 77 22.70 -10.75 -0.17
N GLU A 78 22.13 -11.83 -0.70
CA GLU A 78 22.81 -13.07 -1.09
C GLU A 78 23.33 -12.99 -2.54
#